data_AF-A0A2U1RNV0-F1
#
_entry.id   AF-A0A2U1RNV0-F1
#
_cell.length_a   1.000
_cell.length_b   1.000
_cell.length_c   1.000
_cell.angle_alpha   90.00
_cell.angle_beta   90.00
_cell.angle_gamma   90.00
#
_symmetry.space_group_name_H-M   'P 1'
#
loop_
_entity.id
_entity.type
_entity.pdbx_description
1 polymer ?
#
loop_
_entity_poly.entity_id
_entity_poly.type
_entity_poly.pdbx_seq_one_letter_code
_entity_poly.pdbx_strand_id
1 'polypeptide(L)'
;MVAFDRGDSRHHRTLTQQLAVVRKILGRLDTKLLESDEGHVPKEDDRELRCALEEIGDDRLTRLALDYAVCVRGLTGPMVSRTWKEELAEEAEEAHRLVLDRLQRLERLAGSPLGRVRLRLQNGLRRLFRTPSEPHHLTISEKHGHRGSSR
;
A
#
# COMPACT_ATOMS: atom_id res chain seq x y z
N MET A 1 -38.76 6.73 -5.93
CA MET A 1 -38.10 5.56 -6.55
C MET A 1 -36.60 5.85 -6.56
N VAL A 2 -35.84 5.24 -5.66
CA VAL A 2 -34.48 5.69 -5.34
C VAL A 2 -33.46 4.93 -6.18
N ALA A 3 -32.64 5.65 -6.94
CA ALA A 3 -31.55 5.12 -7.74
C ALA A 3 -30.28 4.97 -6.86
N PHE A 4 -30.01 3.76 -6.37
CA PHE A 4 -28.82 3.44 -5.57
C PHE A 4 -27.79 2.54 -6.28
N ASP A 5 -27.92 2.27 -7.58
CA ASP A 5 -27.11 1.21 -8.22
C ASP A 5 -25.87 1.68 -9.01
N ARG A 6 -25.69 2.98 -9.28
CA ARG A 6 -24.58 3.42 -10.16
C ARG A 6 -23.22 3.61 -9.48
N GLY A 7 -23.16 3.67 -8.16
CA GLY A 7 -21.89 3.73 -7.41
C GLY A 7 -21.28 2.35 -7.13
N ASP A 8 -22.07 1.29 -7.30
CA ASP A 8 -21.87 0.02 -6.61
C ASP A 8 -20.87 -0.91 -7.31
N SER A 9 -20.83 -0.85 -8.65
CA SER A 9 -19.91 -1.62 -9.48
C SER A 9 -18.52 -0.99 -9.56
N ARG A 10 -18.43 0.34 -9.47
CA ARG A 10 -17.16 1.07 -9.65
C ARG A 10 -16.22 0.84 -8.45
N HIS A 11 -16.74 0.97 -7.23
CA HIS A 11 -15.95 0.78 -6.00
C HIS A 11 -15.45 -0.67 -5.81
N HIS A 12 -16.27 -1.65 -6.22
CA HIS A 12 -15.90 -3.06 -6.15
C HIS A 12 -14.80 -3.42 -7.17
N ARG A 13 -14.92 -2.91 -8.39
CA ARG A 13 -13.90 -3.08 -9.43
C ARG A 13 -12.57 -2.45 -9.00
N THR A 14 -12.62 -1.31 -8.30
CA THR A 14 -11.42 -0.68 -7.71
C THR A 14 -10.78 -1.57 -6.65
N LEU A 15 -11.52 -2.12 -5.67
CA LEU A 15 -10.92 -2.92 -4.59
C LEU A 15 -10.21 -4.18 -5.12
N THR A 16 -10.86 -4.95 -6.00
CA THR A 16 -10.24 -6.15 -6.59
C THR A 16 -9.01 -5.79 -7.42
N GLN A 17 -9.04 -4.67 -8.14
CA GLN A 17 -7.89 -4.18 -8.89
C GLN A 17 -6.73 -3.80 -7.97
N GLN A 18 -6.99 -3.09 -6.86
CA GLN A 18 -5.94 -2.73 -5.91
C GLN A 18 -5.35 -3.96 -5.19
N LEU A 19 -6.17 -4.95 -4.82
CA LEU A 19 -5.66 -6.20 -4.26
C LEU A 19 -4.73 -6.94 -5.25
N ALA A 20 -5.07 -6.93 -6.53
CA ALA A 20 -4.23 -7.51 -7.57
C ALA A 20 -2.90 -6.74 -7.76
N VAL A 21 -2.93 -5.40 -7.68
CA VAL A 21 -1.71 -4.57 -7.70
C VAL A 21 -0.80 -4.90 -6.51
N VAL A 22 -1.34 -4.95 -5.29
CA VAL A 22 -0.58 -5.33 -4.10
C VAL A 22 0.04 -6.71 -4.28
N ARG A 23 -0.73 -7.71 -4.76
CA ARG A 23 -0.22 -9.07 -4.98
C ARG A 23 0.89 -9.13 -6.03
N LYS A 24 0.76 -8.34 -7.10
CA LYS A 24 1.78 -8.22 -8.15
C LYS A 24 3.08 -7.64 -7.57
N ILE A 25 2.99 -6.58 -6.78
CA ILE A 25 4.18 -5.93 -6.20
C ILE A 25 4.84 -6.83 -5.15
N LEU A 26 4.06 -7.51 -4.30
CA LEU A 26 4.59 -8.51 -3.37
C LEU A 26 5.31 -9.65 -4.11
N GLY A 27 4.73 -10.17 -5.19
CA GLY A 27 5.39 -11.19 -6.02
C GLY A 27 6.73 -10.71 -6.59
N ARG A 28 6.84 -9.44 -6.97
CA ARG A 28 8.13 -8.85 -7.39
C ARG A 28 9.13 -8.73 -6.25
N LEU A 29 8.68 -8.41 -5.03
CA LEU A 29 9.54 -8.39 -3.85
C LEU A 29 10.06 -9.81 -3.54
N ASP A 30 9.23 -10.83 -3.71
CA ASP A 30 9.65 -12.23 -3.57
C ASP A 30 10.69 -12.61 -4.62
N THR A 31 10.49 -12.20 -5.88
CA THR A 31 11.49 -12.42 -6.94
C THR A 31 12.83 -11.77 -6.60
N LYS A 32 12.86 -10.58 -5.99
CA LYS A 32 14.10 -9.93 -5.53
C LYS A 32 14.85 -10.69 -4.45
N LEU A 33 14.16 -11.51 -3.65
CA LEU A 33 14.82 -12.39 -2.69
C LEU A 33 15.49 -13.58 -3.38
N LEU A 34 14.95 -14.03 -4.52
CA LEU A 34 15.39 -15.23 -5.23
C LEU A 34 16.41 -14.94 -6.34
N GLU A 35 16.26 -13.82 -7.02
CA GLU A 35 17.10 -13.38 -8.13
C GLU A 35 17.63 -12.00 -7.76
N SER A 36 18.96 -11.84 -7.77
CA SER A 36 19.62 -10.53 -7.69
C SER A 36 19.30 -9.72 -8.95
N ASP A 37 18.06 -9.25 -9.06
CA ASP A 37 17.58 -8.46 -10.18
C ASP A 37 18.11 -7.02 -10.04
N GLU A 38 19.30 -6.81 -10.61
CA GLU A 38 20.01 -5.53 -10.59
C GLU A 38 19.33 -4.43 -11.43
N GLY A 39 18.30 -4.78 -12.23
CA GLY A 39 17.67 -3.87 -13.19
C GLY A 39 16.51 -3.01 -12.66
N HIS A 40 15.99 -3.27 -11.44
CA HIS A 40 14.65 -2.80 -11.07
C HIS A 40 14.63 -1.66 -10.02
N VAL A 41 13.89 -0.59 -10.30
CA VAL A 41 13.84 0.64 -9.47
C VAL A 41 12.86 0.46 -8.29
N PRO A 42 13.31 0.39 -7.02
CA PRO A 42 12.45 0.12 -5.86
C PRO A 42 11.43 1.22 -5.58
N LYS A 43 11.73 2.46 -6.01
CA LYS A 43 10.95 3.66 -5.64
C LYS A 43 9.58 3.72 -6.30
N GLU A 44 9.43 3.15 -7.51
CA GLU A 44 8.15 3.18 -8.23
C GLU A 44 7.18 2.14 -7.68
N ASP A 45 7.65 0.92 -7.44
CA ASP A 45 6.88 -0.13 -6.76
C ASP A 45 6.47 0.27 -5.35
N ASP A 46 7.34 0.95 -4.58
CA ASP A 46 6.99 1.46 -3.25
C ASP A 46 5.85 2.48 -3.29
N ARG A 47 5.87 3.37 -4.30
CA ARG A 47 4.82 4.37 -4.48
C ARG A 47 3.51 3.70 -4.91
N GLU A 48 3.57 2.80 -5.88
CA GLU A 48 2.42 2.06 -6.37
C GLU A 48 1.80 1.20 -5.24
N LEU A 49 2.64 0.55 -4.43
CA LEU A 49 2.23 -0.24 -3.27
C LEU A 49 1.53 0.64 -2.23
N ARG A 50 2.12 1.78 -1.86
CA ARG A 50 1.51 2.71 -0.90
C ARG A 50 0.17 3.24 -1.40
N CYS A 51 0.09 3.68 -2.67
CA CYS A 51 -1.16 4.13 -3.26
C CYS A 51 -2.22 3.03 -3.26
N ALA A 52 -1.87 1.80 -3.62
CA ALA A 52 -2.80 0.68 -3.61
C ALA A 52 -3.31 0.34 -2.19
N LEU A 53 -2.42 0.37 -1.19
CA LEU A 53 -2.76 0.11 0.21
C LEU A 53 -3.63 1.23 0.80
N GLU A 54 -3.36 2.49 0.46
CA GLU A 54 -4.19 3.64 0.85
C GLU A 54 -5.61 3.56 0.26
N GLU A 55 -5.73 3.18 -1.02
CA GLU A 55 -7.02 2.99 -1.69
C GLU A 55 -7.83 1.81 -1.12
N ILE A 56 -7.14 0.74 -0.71
CA ILE A 56 -7.77 -0.37 0.06
C ILE A 56 -8.20 0.13 1.45
N GLY A 57 -7.36 0.96 2.07
CA GLY A 57 -7.58 1.58 3.38
C GLY A 57 -7.48 0.61 4.55
N ASP A 58 -6.90 -0.59 4.38
CA ASP A 58 -6.79 -1.58 5.46
C ASP A 58 -5.49 -1.40 6.24
N ASP A 59 -5.55 -0.68 7.37
CA ASP A 59 -4.37 -0.33 8.18
C ASP A 59 -3.51 -1.54 8.56
N ARG A 60 -4.15 -2.70 8.81
CA ARG A 60 -3.45 -3.93 9.13
C ARG A 60 -2.67 -4.46 7.93
N LEU A 61 -3.30 -4.54 6.76
CA LEU A 61 -2.61 -4.90 5.51
C LEU A 61 -1.49 -3.91 5.20
N THR A 62 -1.75 -2.61 5.35
CA THR A 62 -0.76 -1.55 5.11
C THR A 62 0.48 -1.75 5.97
N ARG A 63 0.29 -1.92 7.28
CA ARG A 63 1.40 -2.15 8.21
C ARG A 63 2.20 -3.40 7.83
N LEU A 64 1.51 -4.53 7.66
CA LEU A 64 2.16 -5.80 7.34
C LEU A 64 2.95 -5.75 6.01
N ALA A 65 2.37 -5.13 4.97
CA ALA A 65 3.01 -5.03 3.67
C ALA A 65 4.24 -4.10 3.69
N LEU A 66 4.18 -3.00 4.46
CA LEU A 66 5.32 -2.11 4.64
C LEU A 66 6.42 -2.76 5.47
N ASP A 67 6.07 -3.47 6.55
CA ASP A 67 7.02 -4.22 7.37
C ASP A 67 7.76 -5.26 6.52
N TYR A 68 7.04 -6.03 5.71
CA TYR A 68 7.64 -6.99 4.77
C TYR A 68 8.59 -6.30 3.76
N ALA A 69 8.15 -5.21 3.14
CA ALA A 69 8.98 -4.47 2.18
C ALA A 69 10.27 -3.89 2.82
N VAL A 70 10.22 -3.48 4.09
CA VAL A 70 11.41 -3.09 4.85
C VAL A 70 12.36 -4.27 5.04
N CYS A 71 11.85 -5.43 5.46
CA CYS A 71 12.68 -6.62 5.65
C CYS A 71 13.37 -7.07 4.35
N VAL A 72 12.64 -7.11 3.23
CA VAL A 72 13.21 -7.46 1.91
C VAL A 72 14.34 -6.51 1.51
N ARG A 73 14.16 -5.19 1.74
CA ARG A 73 15.23 -4.20 1.47
C ARG A 73 16.45 -4.41 2.36
N GLY A 74 16.26 -4.76 3.62
CA GLY A 74 17.38 -5.04 4.53
C GLY A 74 18.15 -6.31 4.11
N LEU A 75 17.45 -7.35 3.66
CA LEU A 75 18.07 -8.60 3.18
C LEU A 75 18.87 -8.40 1.88
N THR A 76 18.35 -7.57 0.98
CA THR A 76 18.99 -7.22 -0.31
C THR A 76 20.03 -6.09 -0.20
N GLY A 77 20.19 -5.48 0.98
CA GLY A 77 21.14 -4.39 1.23
C GLY A 77 22.61 -4.85 1.30
N PRO A 78 23.58 -4.01 0.89
CA PRO A 78 24.97 -4.42 0.72
C PRO A 78 25.83 -4.57 2.00
N MET A 79 25.32 -4.37 3.22
CA MET A 79 26.20 -4.29 4.41
C MET A 79 25.58 -4.78 5.70
N VAL A 80 25.35 -6.10 5.83
CA VAL A 80 24.83 -6.64 7.08
C VAL A 80 25.42 -7.99 7.44
N SER A 81 25.70 -8.15 8.74
CA SER A 81 26.31 -9.36 9.27
C SER A 81 25.44 -10.56 8.95
N ARG A 82 26.07 -11.73 8.80
CA ARG A 82 25.34 -12.97 8.51
C ARG A 82 24.24 -13.25 9.53
N THR A 83 24.53 -13.05 10.81
CA THR A 83 23.57 -13.21 11.91
C THR A 83 22.36 -12.29 11.79
N TRP A 84 22.58 -11.02 11.41
CA TRP A 84 21.49 -10.07 11.21
C TRP A 84 20.65 -10.40 9.97
N LYS A 85 21.27 -10.94 8.93
CA LYS A 85 20.54 -11.44 7.75
C LYS A 85 19.67 -12.67 8.09
N GLU A 86 20.14 -13.55 8.98
CA GLU A 86 19.38 -14.71 9.45
C GLU A 86 18.17 -14.25 10.27
N GLU A 87 18.35 -13.36 11.26
CA GLU A 87 17.24 -12.79 12.05
C GLU A 87 16.22 -12.04 11.18
N LEU A 88 16.71 -11.22 10.23
CA LEU A 88 15.83 -10.48 9.32
C LEU A 88 15.10 -11.39 8.33
N ALA A 89 15.67 -12.55 7.98
CA ALA A 89 15.02 -13.52 7.11
C ALA A 89 13.84 -14.20 7.81
N GLU A 90 13.99 -14.54 9.09
CA GLU A 90 12.90 -15.05 9.91
C GLU A 90 11.77 -14.02 10.04
N GLU A 91 12.12 -12.75 10.30
CA GLU A 91 11.15 -11.67 10.38
C GLU A 91 10.46 -11.40 9.03
N ALA A 92 11.20 -11.46 7.92
CA ALA A 92 10.65 -11.35 6.58
C ALA A 92 9.66 -12.47 6.27
N GLU A 93 9.98 -13.72 6.64
CA GLU A 93 9.11 -14.87 6.38
C GLU A 93 7.79 -14.77 7.17
N GLU A 94 7.86 -14.39 8.45
CA GLU A 94 6.66 -14.21 9.26
C GLU A 94 5.81 -13.03 8.75
N ALA A 95 6.45 -11.90 8.42
CA ALA A 95 5.74 -10.76 7.82
C ALA A 95 5.07 -11.17 6.50
N HIS A 96 5.76 -11.92 5.63
CA HIS A 96 5.22 -12.43 4.38
C HIS A 96 3.98 -13.31 4.61
N ARG A 97 4.06 -14.26 5.53
CA ARG A 97 2.96 -15.16 5.90
C ARG A 97 1.72 -14.37 6.35
N LEU A 98 1.92 -13.37 7.21
CA LEU A 98 0.85 -12.52 7.73
C LEU A 98 0.21 -11.64 6.65
N VAL A 99 1.03 -11.07 5.76
CA VAL A 99 0.56 -10.30 4.60
C VAL A 99 -0.31 -11.18 3.71
N LEU A 100 0.16 -12.38 3.34
CA LEU A 100 -0.56 -13.29 2.46
C LEU A 100 -1.89 -13.76 3.07
N ASP A 101 -1.91 -14.15 4.35
CA ASP A 101 -3.16 -14.52 5.02
C ASP A 101 -4.16 -13.36 5.02
N ARG A 102 -3.69 -12.14 5.30
CA ARG A 102 -4.56 -10.96 5.28
C ARG A 102 -5.10 -10.67 3.88
N LEU A 103 -4.25 -10.73 2.86
CA LEU A 103 -4.64 -10.56 1.45
C LEU A 103 -5.69 -11.59 1.04
N GLN A 104 -5.45 -12.87 1.29
CA GLN A 104 -6.38 -13.94 0.94
C GLN A 104 -7.74 -13.76 1.63
N ARG A 105 -7.76 -13.33 2.90
CA ARG A 105 -9.02 -13.02 3.59
C ARG A 105 -9.77 -11.87 2.93
N LEU A 106 -9.07 -10.81 2.51
CA LEU A 106 -9.68 -9.67 1.81
C LEU A 106 -10.19 -10.05 0.42
N GLU A 107 -9.45 -10.87 -0.32
CA GLU A 107 -9.86 -11.42 -1.61
C GLU A 107 -11.14 -12.28 -1.47
N ARG A 108 -11.20 -13.17 -0.47
CA ARG A 108 -12.40 -13.97 -0.16
C ARG A 108 -13.60 -13.10 0.19
N LEU A 109 -13.39 -12.06 0.99
CA LEU A 109 -14.44 -11.11 1.35
C LEU A 109 -14.92 -10.32 0.12
N ALA A 110 -14.01 -9.91 -0.76
CA ALA A 110 -14.35 -9.25 -2.02
C ALA A 110 -15.12 -10.17 -2.97
N GLY A 111 -14.87 -11.48 -2.95
CA GLY A 111 -15.59 -12.47 -3.75
C GLY A 111 -17.00 -12.82 -3.24
N SER A 112 -17.31 -12.55 -1.97
CA SER A 112 -18.59 -12.89 -1.35
C SER A 112 -19.58 -11.70 -1.34
N PRO A 113 -20.89 -11.90 -1.61
CA PRO A 113 -21.90 -10.84 -1.47
C PRO A 113 -21.93 -10.20 -0.07
N LEU A 114 -21.92 -11.04 0.98
CA LEU A 114 -21.93 -10.57 2.37
C LEU A 114 -20.59 -9.91 2.75
N GLY A 115 -19.47 -10.46 2.26
CA GLY A 115 -18.15 -9.87 2.47
C GLY A 115 -18.02 -8.48 1.85
N ARG A 116 -18.59 -8.27 0.66
CA ARG A 116 -18.65 -6.97 -0.01
C ARG A 116 -19.43 -5.94 0.81
N VAL A 117 -20.59 -6.31 1.36
CA VAL A 117 -21.37 -5.42 2.24
C VAL A 117 -20.57 -5.06 3.50
N ARG A 118 -19.90 -6.03 4.11
CA ARG A 118 -19.07 -5.80 5.30
C ARG A 118 -17.91 -4.83 5.01
N LEU A 119 -17.20 -5.02 3.90
CA LEU A 119 -16.11 -4.13 3.50
C LEU A 119 -16.60 -2.71 3.20
N ARG A 120 -17.78 -2.57 2.61
CA ARG A 120 -18.42 -1.27 2.39
C ARG A 120 -18.77 -0.58 3.70
N LEU A 121 -19.37 -1.30 4.65
CA LEU A 121 -19.67 -0.76 5.98
C LEU A 121 -18.40 -0.30 6.70
N GLN A 122 -17.33 -1.09 6.64
CA GLN A 122 -16.04 -0.71 7.21
C GLN A 122 -15.49 0.57 6.57
N ASN A 123 -15.53 0.68 5.24
CA ASN A 123 -15.11 1.91 4.56
C ASN A 123 -16.03 3.10 4.82
N GLY A 124 -17.34 2.87 4.94
CA GLY A 124 -18.31 3.90 5.29
C GLY A 124 -18.06 4.45 6.69
N LEU A 125 -17.87 3.56 7.67
CA LEU A 125 -17.50 3.93 9.05
C LEU A 125 -16.17 4.67 9.08
N ARG A 126 -15.15 4.17 8.37
CA ARG A 126 -13.87 4.90 8.25
C ARG A 126 -14.06 6.30 7.70
N ARG A 127 -14.84 6.51 6.64
CA ARG A 127 -15.09 7.86 6.10
C ARG A 127 -15.76 8.79 7.10
N LEU A 128 -16.63 8.27 7.97
CA LEU A 128 -17.28 9.05 9.01
C LEU A 128 -16.32 9.44 10.14
N PHE A 129 -15.35 8.58 10.46
CA PHE A 129 -14.35 8.81 11.50
C PHE A 129 -12.99 9.27 10.97
N ARG A 130 -12.85 9.44 9.65
CA ARG A 130 -11.64 9.96 9.03
C ARG A 130 -11.60 11.44 9.32
N THR A 131 -10.83 11.80 10.34
CA THR A 131 -10.34 13.16 10.49
C THR A 131 -9.70 13.56 9.16
N PRO A 132 -10.08 14.69 8.54
CA PRO A 132 -9.41 15.13 7.33
C PRO A 132 -7.94 15.39 7.70
N SER A 133 -7.06 14.44 7.35
CA SER A 133 -5.64 14.74 7.24
C SER A 133 -5.56 15.75 6.11
N GLU A 134 -5.35 17.01 6.47
CA GLU A 134 -5.07 18.06 5.51
C GLU A 134 -4.02 17.54 4.53
N PRO A 135 -4.24 17.64 3.21
CA PRO A 135 -3.14 17.44 2.29
C PRO A 135 -2.06 18.42 2.73
N HIS A 136 -0.86 17.90 3.05
CA HIS A 136 0.34 18.71 3.13
C HIS A 136 0.55 19.35 1.75
N HIS A 137 -0.17 20.44 1.51
CA HIS A 137 0.20 21.47 0.58
C HIS A 137 1.48 22.04 1.17
N LEU A 138 2.61 21.44 0.79
CA LEU A 138 3.86 22.16 0.74
C LEU A 138 3.64 23.30 -0.26
N THR A 139 2.98 24.37 0.19
CA THR A 139 3.18 25.70 -0.38
C THR A 139 4.64 26.02 -0.10
N ILE A 140 5.49 25.60 -1.04
CA ILE A 140 6.75 26.26 -1.31
C ILE A 140 6.35 27.73 -1.51
N SER A 141 6.56 28.53 -0.48
CA SER A 141 6.45 29.98 -0.59
C SER A 141 7.61 30.40 -1.49
N GLU A 142 7.35 30.39 -2.80
CA GLU A 142 8.10 31.21 -3.74
C GLU A 142 7.94 32.64 -3.27
N LYS A 143 8.92 33.13 -2.49
CA LYS A 143 9.11 34.55 -2.28
C LYS A 143 9.45 35.17 -3.64
N HIS A 144 8.38 35.53 -4.34
CA HIS A 144 8.38 36.49 -5.43
C HIS A 144 8.88 37.83 -4.88
N GLY A 145 10.19 38.06 -5.01
CA GLY A 145 10.84 39.34 -4.74
C GLY A 145 11.07 40.12 -6.04
N HIS A 146 10.00 40.41 -6.79
CA HIS A 146 10.07 41.34 -7.91
C HIS A 146 9.10 42.52 -7.70
N ARG A 147 9.64 43.59 -7.10
CA ARG A 147 9.31 45.00 -7.38
C ARG A 147 10.67 45.70 -7.38
N GLY A 148 11.15 46.38 -8.42
CA GLY A 148 10.42 47.18 -9.39
C GLY A 148 10.48 48.64 -8.95
N SER A 149 11.53 49.33 -9.42
CA SER A 149 11.63 50.78 -9.69
C SER A 149 11.42 51.78 -8.54
N SER A 150 12.43 52.62 -8.27
CA SER A 150 12.51 53.99 -8.83
C SER A 150 13.55 54.85 -8.09
N ARG A 151 14.44 55.47 -8.88
CA ARG A 151 15.34 56.60 -8.57
C ARG A 151 16.61 56.32 -7.78
#